data_AF-A0A2K9A9N6-F1
#
_entry.id   AF-A0A2K9A9N6-F1
#
_cell.length_a   1.000
_cell.length_b   1.000
_cell.length_c   1.000
_cell.angle_alpha   90.00
_cell.angle_beta   90.00
_cell.angle_gamma   90.00
#
_symmetry.space_group_name_H-M   'P 1'
#
loop_
_entity.id
_entity.type
_entity.pdbx_description
1 polymer ?
#
loop_
_entity_poly.entity_id
_entity_poly.type
_entity_poly.pdbx_seq_one_letter_code
_entity_poly.pdbx_strand_id
1 'polypeptide(L)'
;MTFGERIRTNRIKNNMSQKQLAELLNVTPQTISKWENDLSEPGFQMITDMTNIFHISHDELFIGETEILYKGSIYTATKDLRMKKYYDFFVGFLIFLSLAMIITTAYISTIEILTWHFTFGFGIFTMFWLFLLFMIARWRYIYLDSPNDLLDIYHDKVVIQKGDLTVQGNIIKRIDIKKYQFYTGIRVYENNGYLKILTTDNQMLVVRDIIDIEDLKKVIYKVKINNNKEETK
;
A
#
# COMPACT_ATOMS: atom_id res chain seq x y z
N MET A 1 5.04 -25.03 21.70
CA MET A 1 5.01 -24.40 23.02
C MET A 1 3.57 -24.14 23.40
N THR A 2 3.07 -24.78 24.45
CA THR A 2 1.72 -24.53 24.98
C THR A 2 1.68 -23.26 25.81
N PHE A 3 0.49 -22.83 26.24
CA PHE A 3 0.34 -21.68 27.12
C PHE A 3 0.96 -21.94 28.51
N GLY A 4 0.74 -23.13 29.09
CA GLY A 4 1.38 -23.56 30.32
C GLY A 4 2.91 -23.59 30.22
N GLU A 5 3.46 -24.08 29.11
CA GLU A 5 4.90 -24.06 28.85
C GLU A 5 5.47 -22.64 28.79
N ARG A 6 4.70 -21.65 28.29
CA ARG A 6 5.10 -20.24 28.28
C ARG A 6 5.12 -19.62 29.67
N ILE A 7 4.13 -19.91 30.50
CA ILE A 7 4.14 -19.49 31.92
C ILE A 7 5.38 -20.06 32.59
N ARG A 8 5.64 -21.35 32.42
CA ARG A 8 6.82 -22.03 32.98
C ARG A 8 8.12 -21.39 32.51
N THR A 9 8.22 -21.10 31.22
CA THR A 9 9.43 -20.51 30.63
C THR A 9 9.69 -19.11 31.14
N ASN A 10 8.67 -18.25 31.18
CA ASN A 10 8.79 -16.89 31.73
C ASN A 10 9.11 -16.89 33.22
N ARG A 11 8.53 -17.83 33.98
CA ARG A 11 8.87 -18.04 35.39
C ARG A 11 10.35 -18.41 35.57
N ILE A 12 10.86 -19.34 34.76
CA ILE A 12 12.27 -19.77 34.81
C ILE A 12 13.20 -18.64 34.37
N LYS A 13 12.86 -17.89 33.31
CA LYS A 13 13.62 -16.71 32.87
C LYS A 13 13.77 -15.65 33.96
N ASN A 14 12.72 -15.49 34.77
CA ASN A 14 12.72 -14.60 35.93
C ASN A 14 13.32 -15.23 37.21
N ASN A 15 13.96 -16.40 37.11
CA ASN A 15 14.58 -17.13 38.22
C ASN A 15 13.63 -17.43 39.40
N MET A 16 12.33 -17.63 39.12
CA MET A 16 11.32 -17.89 40.13
C MET A 16 11.02 -19.38 40.26
N SER A 17 10.77 -19.85 41.49
CA SER A 17 10.14 -21.15 41.76
C SER A 17 8.61 -21.06 41.61
N GLN A 18 7.95 -22.21 41.42
CA GLN A 18 6.47 -22.24 41.39
C GLN A 18 5.86 -21.66 42.67
N LYS A 19 6.53 -21.84 43.83
CA LYS A 19 6.10 -21.27 45.11
C LYS A 19 6.17 -19.74 45.11
N GLN A 20 7.27 -19.16 44.63
CA GLN A 20 7.43 -17.71 44.56
C GLN A 20 6.41 -17.06 43.61
N LEU A 21 6.15 -17.67 42.45
CA LEU A 21 5.12 -17.16 41.55
C LEU A 21 3.72 -17.26 42.18
N ALA A 22 3.45 -18.35 42.90
CA ALA A 22 2.19 -18.53 43.61
C ALA A 22 1.97 -17.49 44.71
N GLU A 23 3.01 -17.13 45.45
CA GLU A 23 2.98 -16.07 46.47
C GLU A 23 2.67 -14.70 45.86
N LEU A 24 3.33 -14.34 44.75
CA LEU A 24 3.09 -13.07 44.05
C LEU A 24 1.67 -12.95 43.49
N LEU A 25 1.11 -14.08 43.05
CA LEU A 25 -0.23 -14.18 42.46
C LEU A 25 -1.33 -14.53 43.48
N ASN A 26 -0.98 -14.63 44.76
CA ASN A 26 -1.89 -15.01 45.85
C ASN A 26 -2.69 -16.31 45.56
N VAL A 27 -2.00 -17.35 45.08
CA VAL A 27 -2.57 -18.68 44.81
C VAL A 27 -1.72 -19.79 45.40
N THR A 28 -2.19 -21.04 45.28
CA THR A 28 -1.42 -22.20 45.72
C THR A 28 -0.37 -22.61 44.67
N PRO A 29 0.81 -23.13 45.07
CA PRO A 29 1.80 -23.67 44.13
C PRO A 29 1.23 -24.77 43.22
N GLN A 30 0.25 -25.53 43.70
CA GLN A 30 -0.48 -26.55 42.93
C GLN A 30 -1.26 -25.92 41.78
N THR A 31 -1.82 -24.72 41.98
CA THR A 31 -2.51 -23.96 40.93
C THR A 31 -1.53 -23.59 39.81
N ILE A 32 -0.34 -23.06 40.16
CA ILE A 32 0.72 -22.76 39.18
C ILE A 32 1.13 -24.03 38.42
N SER A 33 1.34 -25.13 39.12
CA SER A 33 1.69 -26.41 38.49
C SER A 33 0.61 -26.89 37.51
N LYS A 34 -0.68 -26.73 37.86
CA LYS A 34 -1.77 -27.08 36.94
C LYS A 34 -1.78 -26.18 35.70
N TRP A 35 -1.51 -24.88 35.84
CA TRP A 35 -1.38 -23.98 34.69
C TRP A 35 -0.18 -24.34 33.81
N GLU A 36 0.97 -24.61 34.42
CA GLU A 36 2.20 -24.97 33.68
C GLU A 36 2.12 -26.32 32.94
N ASN A 37 1.20 -27.19 33.35
CA ASN A 37 0.96 -28.49 32.73
C ASN A 37 -0.36 -28.53 31.91
N ASP A 38 -0.94 -27.36 31.60
CA ASP A 38 -2.19 -27.23 30.83
C ASP A 38 -3.39 -28.01 31.39
N LEU A 39 -3.40 -28.28 32.70
CA LEU A 39 -4.48 -28.97 33.41
C LEU A 39 -5.63 -28.04 33.83
N SER A 40 -5.36 -26.73 33.82
CA SER A 40 -6.34 -25.67 34.04
C SER A 40 -5.81 -24.37 33.45
N GLU A 41 -6.65 -23.35 33.33
CA GLU A 41 -6.26 -22.04 32.81
C GLU A 41 -6.32 -20.97 33.91
N PRO A 42 -5.40 -20.00 33.92
CA PRO A 42 -5.50 -18.82 34.77
C PRO A 42 -6.63 -17.91 34.28
N GLY A 43 -7.31 -17.22 35.22
CA GLY A 43 -8.28 -16.19 34.86
C GLY A 43 -7.61 -14.94 34.28
N PHE A 44 -8.40 -14.10 33.60
CA PHE A 44 -7.91 -12.88 32.94
C PHE A 44 -7.10 -11.95 33.86
N GLN A 45 -7.57 -11.73 35.09
CA GLN A 45 -6.85 -10.90 36.07
C GLN A 45 -5.45 -11.48 36.36
N MET A 46 -5.37 -12.80 36.51
CA MET A 46 -4.12 -13.48 36.79
C MET A 46 -3.14 -13.40 35.64
N ILE A 47 -3.66 -13.44 34.40
CA ILE A 47 -2.87 -13.23 33.19
C ILE A 47 -2.29 -11.82 33.17
N THR A 48 -3.09 -10.82 33.52
CA THR A 48 -2.63 -9.42 33.64
C THR A 48 -1.51 -9.31 34.68
N ASP A 49 -1.69 -9.91 35.86
CA ASP A 49 -0.71 -9.88 36.94
C ASP A 49 0.58 -10.62 36.54
N MET A 50 0.48 -11.76 35.85
CA MET A 50 1.63 -12.47 35.28
C MET A 50 2.41 -11.60 34.28
N THR A 51 1.73 -10.91 33.37
CA THR A 51 2.41 -10.04 32.39
C THR A 51 3.19 -8.91 33.08
N ASN A 52 2.63 -8.35 34.16
CA ASN A 52 3.32 -7.35 34.98
C ASN A 52 4.53 -7.91 35.73
N ILE A 53 4.40 -9.13 36.30
CA ILE A 53 5.48 -9.80 37.04
C ILE A 53 6.63 -10.21 36.10
N PHE A 54 6.29 -10.74 34.92
CA PHE A 54 7.29 -11.20 33.95
C PHE A 54 7.87 -10.06 33.11
N HIS A 55 7.29 -8.85 33.18
CA HIS A 55 7.66 -7.69 32.37
C HIS A 55 7.54 -7.94 30.85
N ILE A 56 6.49 -8.65 30.44
CA ILE A 56 6.20 -8.99 29.03
C ILE A 56 4.84 -8.46 28.62
N SER A 57 4.57 -8.40 27.32
CA SER A 57 3.23 -8.07 26.82
C SER A 57 2.27 -9.26 26.94
N HIS A 58 0.96 -8.99 26.86
CA HIS A 58 -0.06 -10.05 26.79
C HIS A 58 0.18 -10.94 25.57
N ASP A 59 0.46 -10.32 24.42
CA ASP A 59 0.77 -11.04 23.18
C ASP A 59 1.95 -11.99 23.37
N GLU A 60 3.03 -11.53 24.02
CA GLU A 60 4.20 -12.36 24.28
C GLU A 60 3.90 -13.55 25.21
N LEU A 61 3.00 -13.41 26.19
CA LEU A 61 2.56 -14.53 27.02
C LEU A 61 1.66 -15.52 26.25
N PHE A 62 0.74 -15.02 25.42
CA PHE A 62 -0.21 -15.83 24.65
C PHE A 62 0.31 -16.40 23.34
N ILE A 63 1.40 -15.85 22.80
CA ILE A 63 1.94 -16.17 21.48
C ILE A 63 3.42 -16.62 21.59
N GLY A 64 4.10 -16.27 22.68
CA GLY A 64 5.53 -16.57 22.91
C GLY A 64 6.44 -15.48 22.30
N GLU A 65 7.74 -15.57 22.57
CA GLU A 65 8.80 -14.90 21.78
C GLU A 65 8.90 -15.51 20.38
N THR A 66 7.78 -15.70 19.71
CA THR A 66 7.80 -15.81 18.27
C THR A 66 7.66 -14.39 17.77
N GLU A 67 8.65 -13.95 17.03
CA GLU A 67 8.43 -13.09 15.88
C GLU A 67 7.31 -13.73 15.03
N ILE A 68 6.05 -13.64 15.45
CA ILE A 68 4.94 -13.72 14.52
C ILE A 68 4.96 -12.38 13.82
N LEU A 69 6.00 -12.22 13.00
CA LEU A 69 6.05 -11.40 11.83
C LEU A 69 4.73 -11.65 11.13
N TYR A 70 3.80 -10.72 11.32
CA TYR A 70 2.69 -10.54 10.42
C TYR A 70 3.29 -10.47 9.01
N LYS A 71 3.28 -11.61 8.29
CA LYS A 71 3.83 -11.73 6.93
C LYS A 71 2.90 -11.11 5.88
N GLY A 72 1.78 -10.53 6.31
CA GLY A 72 0.94 -9.68 5.48
C GLY A 72 1.59 -8.31 5.29
N SER A 73 1.18 -7.61 4.23
CA SER A 73 1.50 -6.19 4.09
C SER A 73 0.82 -5.41 5.23
N ILE A 74 1.55 -4.47 5.82
CA ILE A 74 1.01 -3.50 6.80
C ILE A 74 0.08 -2.52 6.07
N TYR A 75 0.40 -2.23 4.81
CA TYR A 75 -0.35 -1.32 3.97
C TYR A 75 -0.14 -1.66 2.49
N THR A 76 -1.23 -1.67 1.74
CA THR A 76 -1.22 -1.82 0.28
C THR A 76 -1.69 -0.50 -0.33
N ALA A 77 -0.81 0.19 -1.05
CA ALA A 77 -1.20 1.39 -1.77
C ALA A 77 -1.85 1.00 -3.09
N THR A 78 -3.04 1.53 -3.33
CA THR A 78 -3.83 1.22 -4.50
C THR A 78 -3.90 2.41 -5.45
N LYS A 79 -4.18 2.09 -6.71
CA LYS A 79 -4.30 3.05 -7.80
C LYS A 79 -5.64 3.76 -7.76
N ASP A 80 -5.61 5.07 -7.95
CA ASP A 80 -6.81 5.86 -8.14
C ASP A 80 -7.48 5.48 -9.46
N LEU A 81 -8.61 4.77 -9.40
CA LEU A 81 -9.37 4.33 -10.58
C LEU A 81 -10.45 5.32 -11.02
N ARG A 82 -10.63 6.45 -10.32
CA ARG A 82 -11.77 7.34 -10.54
C ARG A 82 -11.72 8.05 -11.89
N MET A 83 -10.49 8.31 -12.37
CA MET A 83 -10.25 8.88 -13.71
C MET A 83 -10.61 7.92 -14.85
N LYS A 84 -10.78 6.62 -14.59
CA LYS A 84 -11.09 5.62 -15.62
C LYS A 84 -12.33 5.98 -16.44
N LYS A 85 -13.42 6.39 -15.77
CA LYS A 85 -14.69 6.74 -16.43
C LYS A 85 -14.52 7.92 -17.39
N TYR A 86 -13.71 8.91 -17.01
CA TYR A 86 -13.45 10.07 -17.86
C TYR A 86 -12.60 9.69 -19.06
N TYR A 87 -11.53 8.90 -18.89
CA TYR A 87 -10.75 8.40 -20.01
C TYR A 87 -11.60 7.57 -21.00
N ASP A 88 -12.45 6.69 -20.49
CA ASP A 88 -13.35 5.89 -21.32
C ASP A 88 -14.36 6.77 -22.08
N PHE A 89 -14.94 7.77 -21.40
CA PHE A 89 -15.82 8.76 -22.03
C PHE A 89 -15.12 9.57 -23.12
N PHE A 90 -13.97 10.18 -22.81
CA PHE A 90 -13.23 11.03 -23.75
C PHE A 90 -12.77 10.24 -24.97
N VAL A 91 -12.25 9.02 -24.78
CA VAL A 91 -11.86 8.19 -25.93
C VAL A 91 -13.07 7.81 -26.78
N GLY A 92 -14.19 7.41 -26.17
CA GLY A 92 -15.43 7.14 -26.90
C GLY A 92 -15.94 8.35 -27.69
N PHE A 93 -15.94 9.53 -27.06
CA PHE A 93 -16.32 10.80 -27.69
C PHE A 93 -15.41 11.15 -28.87
N LEU A 94 -14.10 11.00 -28.72
CA LEU A 94 -13.13 11.28 -29.79
C LEU A 94 -13.27 10.30 -30.95
N ILE A 95 -13.56 9.02 -30.69
CA ILE A 95 -13.86 8.02 -31.74
C ILE A 95 -15.12 8.43 -32.50
N PHE A 96 -16.19 8.79 -31.79
CA PHE A 96 -17.44 9.25 -32.40
C PHE A 96 -17.21 10.48 -33.30
N LEU A 97 -16.49 11.50 -32.80
CA LEU A 97 -16.18 12.70 -33.57
C LEU A 97 -15.27 12.40 -34.77
N SER A 98 -14.34 11.46 -34.64
CA SER A 98 -13.49 10.99 -35.74
C SER A 98 -14.34 10.37 -36.86
N LEU A 99 -15.29 9.50 -36.51
CA LEU A 99 -16.21 8.89 -37.48
C LEU A 99 -17.08 9.94 -38.17
N ALA A 100 -17.63 10.89 -37.41
CA ALA A 100 -18.42 11.99 -37.96
C ALA A 100 -17.59 12.79 -38.98
N MET A 101 -16.34 13.15 -38.65
CA MET A 101 -15.47 13.88 -39.56
C MET A 101 -15.12 13.08 -40.82
N ILE A 102 -14.88 11.77 -40.72
CA ILE A 102 -14.64 10.93 -41.90
C ILE A 102 -15.86 10.96 -42.84
N ILE A 103 -17.07 10.81 -42.29
CA ILE A 103 -18.32 10.87 -43.07
C ILE A 103 -18.50 12.25 -43.71
N THR A 104 -18.27 13.33 -42.95
CA THR A 104 -18.36 14.69 -43.47
C THR A 104 -17.34 14.94 -44.58
N THR A 105 -16.10 14.44 -44.45
CA THR A 105 -15.08 14.52 -45.51
C THR A 105 -15.56 13.82 -46.79
N ALA A 106 -16.12 12.62 -46.66
CA ALA A 106 -16.63 11.85 -47.78
C ALA A 106 -17.80 12.57 -48.47
N TYR A 107 -18.74 13.12 -47.70
CA TYR A 107 -19.85 13.90 -48.24
C TYR A 107 -19.38 15.18 -48.94
N ILE A 108 -18.46 15.93 -48.34
CA ILE A 108 -17.90 17.14 -48.94
C ILE A 108 -17.26 16.83 -50.31
N SER A 109 -16.64 15.66 -50.44
CA SER A 109 -15.99 15.25 -51.70
C SER A 109 -16.96 15.03 -52.87
N THR A 110 -18.27 14.91 -52.62
CA THR A 110 -19.28 14.76 -53.67
C THR A 110 -19.91 16.08 -54.14
N ILE A 111 -19.61 17.20 -53.47
CA ILE A 111 -20.19 18.51 -53.78
C ILE A 111 -19.35 19.21 -54.85
N GLU A 112 -19.88 19.33 -56.07
CA GLU A 112 -19.18 19.94 -57.21
C GLU A 112 -18.89 21.45 -57.06
N ILE A 113 -19.68 22.14 -56.24
CA ILE A 113 -19.53 23.59 -56.00
C ILE A 113 -18.25 23.91 -55.21
N LEU A 114 -17.71 22.93 -54.46
CA LEU A 114 -16.64 23.16 -53.51
C LEU A 114 -15.28 22.79 -54.10
N THR A 115 -14.28 23.65 -53.88
CA THR A 115 -12.93 23.41 -54.42
C THR A 115 -12.23 22.24 -53.72
N TRP A 116 -11.39 21.52 -54.46
CA TRP A 116 -10.60 20.39 -53.92
C TRP A 116 -9.70 20.79 -52.74
N HIS A 117 -9.24 22.05 -52.68
CA HIS A 117 -8.45 22.60 -51.58
C HIS A 117 -9.19 22.51 -50.24
N PHE A 118 -10.52 22.70 -50.24
CA PHE A 118 -11.33 22.61 -49.04
C PHE A 118 -11.38 21.17 -48.51
N THR A 119 -11.66 20.20 -49.39
CA THR A 119 -11.67 18.77 -49.04
C THR A 119 -10.31 18.32 -48.53
N PHE A 120 -9.22 18.78 -49.17
CA PHE A 120 -7.86 18.47 -48.75
C PHE A 120 -7.51 19.09 -47.39
N GLY A 121 -7.86 20.36 -47.16
CA GLY A 121 -7.66 21.03 -45.87
C GLY A 121 -8.42 20.35 -44.73
N PHE A 122 -9.66 19.94 -44.98
CA PHE A 122 -10.46 19.18 -44.02
C PHE A 122 -9.85 17.79 -43.75
N GLY A 123 -9.32 17.11 -44.77
CA GLY A 123 -8.58 15.85 -44.62
C GLY A 123 -7.31 15.96 -43.77
N ILE A 124 -6.54 17.04 -43.91
CA ILE A 124 -5.38 17.28 -43.02
C ILE A 124 -5.84 17.46 -41.57
N PHE A 125 -6.94 18.19 -41.36
CA PHE A 125 -7.52 18.39 -40.05
C PHE A 125 -8.02 17.07 -39.43
N THR A 126 -8.68 16.21 -40.20
CA THR A 126 -9.09 14.87 -39.71
C THR A 126 -7.89 13.98 -39.37
N MET A 127 -6.80 14.05 -40.14
CA MET A 127 -5.57 13.33 -39.83
C MET A 127 -4.94 13.79 -38.51
N PHE A 128 -4.87 15.11 -38.28
CA PHE A 128 -4.41 15.66 -37.01
C PHE A 128 -5.30 15.23 -35.84
N TRP A 129 -6.62 15.22 -36.06
CA TRP A 129 -7.60 14.76 -35.07
C TRP A 129 -7.40 13.28 -34.69
N LEU A 130 -7.19 12.40 -35.68
CA LEU A 130 -6.90 10.98 -35.46
C LEU A 130 -5.59 10.77 -34.68
N PHE A 131 -4.58 11.62 -34.92
CA PHE A 131 -3.34 11.60 -34.14
C PHE A 131 -3.58 11.97 -32.67
N LEU A 132 -4.44 12.97 -32.38
CA LEU A 132 -4.82 13.31 -31.00
C LEU A 132 -5.58 12.16 -30.33
N LEU A 133 -6.50 11.51 -31.05
CA LEU A 133 -7.19 10.31 -30.56
C LEU A 133 -6.17 9.21 -30.20
N PHE A 134 -5.20 8.93 -31.07
CA PHE A 134 -4.15 7.95 -30.80
C PHE A 134 -3.35 8.29 -29.54
N MET A 135 -2.94 9.55 -29.39
CA MET A 135 -2.19 10.02 -28.22
C MET A 135 -2.99 9.82 -26.91
N ILE A 136 -4.26 10.21 -26.89
CA ILE A 136 -5.13 10.09 -25.71
C ILE A 136 -5.44 8.61 -25.42
N ALA A 137 -5.69 7.80 -26.44
CA ALA A 137 -5.89 6.37 -26.30
C ALA A 137 -4.63 5.68 -25.72
N ARG A 138 -3.43 6.08 -26.16
CA ARG A 138 -2.16 5.60 -25.63
C ARG A 138 -1.98 5.97 -24.16
N TRP A 139 -2.30 7.20 -23.77
CA TRP A 139 -2.27 7.60 -22.36
C TRP A 139 -3.26 6.81 -21.50
N ARG A 140 -4.50 6.62 -21.97
CA ARG A 140 -5.48 5.77 -21.30
C ARG A 140 -4.97 4.34 -21.15
N TYR A 141 -4.35 3.78 -22.19
CA TYR A 141 -3.78 2.43 -22.15
C TYR A 141 -2.69 2.31 -21.07
N ILE A 142 -1.71 3.22 -21.07
CA ILE A 142 -0.63 3.24 -20.06
C ILE A 142 -1.20 3.36 -18.64
N TYR A 143 -2.23 4.19 -18.47
CA TYR A 143 -2.92 4.31 -17.19
C TYR A 143 -3.61 2.99 -16.82
N LEU A 144 -4.37 2.36 -17.72
CA LEU A 144 -5.13 1.13 -17.43
C LEU A 144 -4.26 -0.12 -17.25
N ASP A 145 -3.14 -0.22 -17.96
CA ASP A 145 -2.21 -1.35 -17.93
C ASP A 145 -1.50 -1.50 -16.57
N SER A 146 -1.37 -0.40 -15.82
CA SER A 146 -0.77 -0.46 -14.49
C SER A 146 -1.69 -1.18 -13.50
N PRO A 147 -1.16 -2.09 -12.65
CA PRO A 147 -1.95 -2.88 -11.71
C PRO A 147 -2.74 -2.01 -10.73
N ASN A 148 -3.81 -2.57 -10.17
CA ASN A 148 -4.64 -1.86 -9.19
C ASN A 148 -3.90 -1.68 -7.86
N ASP A 149 -3.20 -2.73 -7.42
CA ASP A 149 -2.31 -2.67 -6.28
C ASP A 149 -0.94 -2.21 -6.80
N LEU A 150 -0.43 -1.11 -6.25
CA LEU A 150 0.78 -0.46 -6.76
C LEU A 150 2.01 -0.85 -5.95
N LEU A 151 1.85 -0.92 -4.63
CA LEU A 151 2.93 -1.25 -3.71
C LEU A 151 2.39 -1.85 -2.40
N ASP A 152 3.17 -2.74 -1.82
CA ASP A 152 2.96 -3.30 -0.50
C ASP A 152 4.09 -2.89 0.43
N ILE A 153 3.73 -2.42 1.63
CA ILE A 153 4.67 -2.06 2.68
C ILE A 153 4.65 -3.13 3.75
N TYR A 154 5.83 -3.66 4.03
CA TYR A 154 6.11 -4.54 5.17
C TYR A 154 6.97 -3.78 6.18
N HIS A 155 7.31 -4.42 7.30
CA HIS A 155 8.14 -3.81 8.34
C HIS A 155 9.57 -3.55 7.83
N ASP A 156 10.08 -4.42 6.96
CA ASP A 156 11.48 -4.50 6.54
C ASP A 156 11.68 -4.26 5.03
N LYS A 157 10.61 -4.29 4.22
CA LYS A 157 10.69 -4.18 2.76
C LYS A 157 9.47 -3.50 2.14
N VAL A 158 9.65 -3.00 0.92
CA VAL A 158 8.61 -2.46 0.06
C VAL A 158 8.59 -3.29 -1.23
N VAL A 159 7.45 -3.88 -1.57
CA VAL A 159 7.26 -4.64 -2.80
C VAL A 159 6.50 -3.76 -3.79
N ILE A 160 7.04 -3.54 -4.98
CA ILE A 160 6.36 -2.82 -6.04
C ILE A 160 5.73 -3.85 -6.96
N GLN A 161 4.42 -3.75 -7.19
CA GLN A 161 3.65 -4.74 -7.96
C GLN A 161 3.87 -4.64 -9.48
N LYS A 162 4.66 -3.66 -9.94
CA LYS A 162 4.95 -3.40 -11.36
C LYS A 162 6.34 -3.89 -11.73
N GLY A 163 6.41 -5.10 -12.29
CA GLY A 163 7.66 -5.88 -12.46
C GLY A 163 8.12 -6.39 -11.10
N ASP A 164 8.64 -7.62 -10.99
CA ASP A 164 8.94 -8.33 -9.73
C ASP A 164 10.05 -7.67 -8.86
N LEU A 165 9.90 -6.38 -8.57
CA LEU A 165 10.86 -5.49 -7.92
C LEU A 165 10.51 -5.42 -6.44
N THR A 166 11.28 -6.14 -5.63
CA THR A 166 11.26 -6.03 -4.17
C THR A 166 12.40 -5.13 -3.72
N VAL A 167 12.08 -4.04 -3.02
CA VAL A 167 13.06 -3.10 -2.47
C VAL A 167 13.13 -3.31 -0.95
N GLN A 168 14.23 -3.88 -0.46
CA GLN A 168 14.45 -4.05 0.97
C GLN A 168 14.81 -2.72 1.64
N GLY A 169 14.50 -2.58 2.93
CA GLY A 169 14.68 -1.33 3.69
C GLY A 169 16.12 -0.82 3.74
N ASN A 170 17.10 -1.73 3.77
CA ASN A 170 18.54 -1.42 3.72
C ASN A 170 18.99 -0.75 2.41
N ILE A 171 18.25 -0.94 1.31
CA ILE A 171 18.54 -0.36 -0.01
C ILE A 171 17.85 1.00 -0.18
N ILE A 172 16.95 1.40 0.72
CA ILE A 172 16.20 2.65 0.61
C ILE A 172 16.98 3.81 1.25
N LYS A 173 17.51 4.70 0.41
CA LYS A 173 18.19 5.92 0.86
C LYS A 173 17.20 7.02 1.27
N ARG A 174 16.17 7.25 0.45
CA ARG A 174 15.15 8.29 0.73
C ARG A 174 13.82 7.93 0.08
N ILE A 175 12.74 8.30 0.77
CA ILE A 175 11.39 8.22 0.24
C ILE A 175 10.79 9.63 0.26
N ASP A 176 10.40 10.13 -0.91
CA ASP A 176 9.70 11.41 -1.06
C ASP A 176 8.27 11.15 -1.50
N ILE A 177 7.33 11.59 -0.68
CA ILE A 177 5.89 11.49 -0.93
C ILE A 177 5.39 12.86 -1.32
N LYS A 178 4.73 12.97 -2.46
CA LYS A 178 4.20 14.24 -2.96
C LYS A 178 2.76 14.06 -3.41
N LYS A 179 1.90 14.91 -2.88
CA LYS A 179 0.53 15.09 -3.37
C LYS A 179 0.56 15.80 -4.72
N TYR A 180 -0.33 15.44 -5.63
CA TYR A 180 -0.47 16.21 -6.87
C TYR A 180 -1.00 17.63 -6.54
N GLN A 181 -0.33 18.67 -7.05
CA GLN A 181 -0.69 20.07 -6.78
C GLN A 181 -1.79 20.61 -7.71
N PHE A 182 -2.58 19.77 -8.36
CA PHE A 182 -3.50 20.23 -9.41
C PHE A 182 -4.69 21.04 -8.87
N TYR A 183 -4.93 22.17 -9.55
CA TYR A 183 -5.75 23.32 -9.16
C TYR A 183 -7.25 23.03 -8.98
N THR A 184 -7.84 23.82 -8.08
CA THR A 184 -9.27 24.14 -7.94
C THR A 184 -10.00 24.24 -9.28
N GLY A 185 -11.08 23.47 -9.47
CA GLY A 185 -12.07 23.76 -10.51
C GLY A 185 -12.85 22.56 -11.05
N ILE A 186 -12.24 21.38 -11.14
CA ILE A 186 -12.92 20.17 -11.64
C ILE A 186 -12.53 19.01 -10.72
N ARG A 187 -13.23 18.92 -9.56
CA ARG A 187 -13.11 17.90 -8.50
C ARG A 187 -11.95 16.92 -8.66
N VAL A 188 -10.77 17.29 -8.17
CA VAL A 188 -9.64 16.36 -8.04
C VAL A 188 -9.50 16.00 -6.58
N TYR A 189 -9.63 14.72 -6.32
CA TYR A 189 -9.69 14.09 -5.02
C TYR A 189 -8.54 14.53 -4.11
N GLU A 190 -8.88 15.03 -2.93
CA GLU A 190 -7.98 15.79 -2.05
C GLU A 190 -6.82 14.99 -1.45
N ASN A 191 -6.57 13.74 -1.87
CA ASN A 191 -5.56 12.91 -1.24
C ASN A 191 -4.82 11.97 -2.21
N ASN A 192 -4.77 12.25 -3.51
CA ASN A 192 -3.97 11.46 -4.45
C ASN A 192 -2.55 12.04 -4.68
N GLY A 193 -1.61 11.18 -5.04
CA GLY A 193 -0.22 11.61 -5.21
C GLY A 193 0.69 10.58 -5.85
N TYR A 194 1.98 10.79 -5.68
CA TYR A 194 3.03 9.91 -6.15
C TYR A 194 4.13 9.74 -5.09
N LEU A 195 4.79 8.60 -5.17
CA LEU A 195 5.90 8.18 -4.33
C LEU A 195 7.17 8.15 -5.18
N LYS A 196 8.25 8.75 -4.67
CA LYS A 196 9.59 8.63 -5.24
C LYS A 196 10.49 7.92 -4.24
N ILE A 197 11.09 6.80 -4.63
CA ILE A 197 12.02 6.03 -3.82
C ILE A 197 13.41 6.16 -4.47
N LEU A 198 14.36 6.71 -3.72
CA LEU A 198 15.77 6.76 -4.09
C LEU A 198 16.48 5.58 -3.41
N THR A 199 17.07 4.70 -4.21
CA THR A 199 17.86 3.57 -3.70
C THR A 199 19.30 3.99 -3.37
N THR A 200 20.02 3.14 -2.63
CA THR A 200 21.46 3.30 -2.35
C THR A 200 22.29 3.37 -3.62
N ASP A 201 21.86 2.69 -4.68
CA ASP A 201 22.50 2.67 -6.00
C ASP A 201 22.17 3.90 -6.85
N ASN A 202 21.59 4.94 -6.24
CA ASN A 202 21.12 6.16 -6.90
C ASN A 202 20.04 5.94 -7.98
N GLN A 203 19.34 4.80 -7.98
CA GLN A 203 18.20 4.59 -8.86
C GLN A 203 16.95 5.26 -8.29
N MET A 204 16.19 5.92 -9.17
CA MET A 204 14.95 6.61 -8.83
C MET A 204 13.74 5.81 -9.30
N LEU A 205 13.00 5.22 -8.36
CA LEU A 205 11.73 4.55 -8.61
C LEU A 205 10.58 5.53 -8.36
N VAL A 206 9.62 5.59 -9.28
CA VAL A 206 8.47 6.49 -9.18
C VAL A 206 7.18 5.71 -9.32
N VAL A 207 6.37 5.69 -8.26
CA VAL A 207 5.03 5.10 -8.24
C VAL A 207 4.01 6.23 -8.28
N ARG A 208 3.14 6.23 -9.28
CA ARG A 208 2.18 7.32 -9.54
C ARG A 208 0.76 6.88 -9.23
N ASP A 209 -0.13 7.87 -9.16
CA ASP A 209 -1.59 7.67 -9.09
C ASP A 209 -2.04 6.89 -7.86
N ILE A 210 -1.32 7.07 -6.75
CA ILE A 210 -1.63 6.44 -5.47
C ILE A 210 -2.82 7.16 -4.83
N ILE A 211 -3.82 6.39 -4.38
CA ILE A 211 -4.91 6.90 -3.55
C ILE A 211 -4.47 7.06 -2.09
N ASP A 212 -5.07 8.03 -1.40
CA ASP A 212 -4.86 8.29 0.03
C ASP A 212 -3.39 8.43 0.47
N ILE A 213 -2.68 9.31 -0.23
CA ILE A 213 -1.24 9.56 -0.08
C ILE A 213 -0.84 10.00 1.33
N GLU A 214 -1.71 10.70 2.07
CA GLU A 214 -1.43 11.06 3.47
C GLU A 214 -1.48 9.85 4.42
N ASP A 215 -2.31 8.85 4.16
CA ASP A 215 -2.33 7.63 4.98
C ASP A 215 -1.09 6.77 4.71
N LEU A 216 -0.70 6.64 3.44
CA LEU A 216 0.59 6.05 3.06
C LEU A 216 1.77 6.74 3.77
N LYS A 217 1.76 8.07 3.87
CA LYS A 217 2.79 8.86 4.56
C LYS A 217 2.82 8.57 6.06
N LYS A 218 1.66 8.44 6.72
CA LYS A 218 1.59 8.05 8.14
C LYS A 218 2.20 6.66 8.37
N VAL A 219 1.90 5.69 7.49
CA VAL A 219 2.43 4.33 7.61
C VAL A 219 3.95 4.30 7.42
N ILE A 220 4.47 4.94 6.36
CA ILE A 220 5.91 5.00 6.10
C ILE A 220 6.65 5.68 7.26
N TYR A 221 6.07 6.73 7.85
CA TYR A 221 6.66 7.38 9.01
C TYR A 221 6.69 6.46 10.23
N LYS A 222 5.60 5.71 10.53
CA LYS A 222 5.56 4.74 11.63
C LYS A 222 6.59 3.62 11.47
N VAL A 223 6.75 3.07 10.25
CA VAL A 223 7.78 2.05 9.98
C VAL A 223 9.19 2.61 10.24
N LYS A 224 9.44 3.86 9.85
CA LYS A 224 10.72 4.53 10.14
C LYS A 224 10.93 4.89 11.63
N ILE A 225 9.87 5.18 12.39
CA ILE A 225 9.98 5.40 13.85
C ILE A 225 10.49 4.14 14.55
N ASN A 226 10.06 2.97 14.09
CA ASN A 226 10.46 1.71 14.71
C ASN A 226 11.90 1.29 14.38
N ASN A 227 12.47 1.75 13.26
CA ASN A 227 13.88 1.47 12.91
C ASN A 227 14.90 2.39 13.62
N ASN A 228 14.45 3.43 14.35
CA ASN A 228 15.33 4.40 15.03
C ASN A 228 15.27 4.32 16.57
N LYS A 229 14.66 3.29 17.15
CA LYS A 229 14.55 3.15 18.62
C LYS A 229 15.52 2.16 19.29
N GLU A 230 16.42 1.52 18.55
CA GLU A 230 17.41 0.59 19.14
C GLU A 230 18.84 1.13 19.25
N GLU A 231 19.12 2.35 18.76
CA GLU A 231 20.43 2.99 18.95
C GLU A 231 20.38 4.09 20.02
N THR A 232 20.19 3.69 21.28
CA THR A 232 20.71 4.46 22.42
C THR A 232 20.97 3.49 23.58
N LYS A 233 22.19 2.96 23.61
CA LYS A 233 22.87 2.60 24.86
C LYS A 233 23.77 3.75 25.25
#